data_AF-A0AA41QFI7-F1
#
_entry.id   AF-A0AA41QFI7-F1
#
_cell.length_a   1.000
_cell.length_b   1.000
_cell.length_c   1.000
_cell.angle_alpha   90.00
_cell.angle_beta   90.00
_cell.angle_gamma   90.00
#
_symmetry.space_group_name_H-M   'P 1'
#
loop_
_entity.id
_entity.type
_entity.pdbx_description
1 polymer ?
#
loop_
_entity_poly.entity_id
_entity_poly.type
_entity_poly.pdbx_seq_one_letter_code
_entity_poly.pdbx_strand_id
1 'polypeptide(L)'
;MDPTFLILIALLVAAMFFMSSRTRKQQRTQQEFRSSLGPGKEVMTASGMVGTVVEVDTDTDTVTIESASGARTEWVLAAVNERPARYSAPAPEETDDEEAAGVTEQPATADTIAPDAIDVPDDLSGLDDTSRDRKDRRDGETDGK
;
A
#
# COMPACT_ATOMS: atom_id res chain seq x y z
N MET A 1 25.03 3.69 44.07
CA MET A 1 24.35 3.35 42.79
C MET A 1 23.28 2.35 43.17
N ASP A 2 22.02 2.80 43.23
CA ASP A 2 20.94 1.94 43.73
C ASP A 2 20.66 0.81 42.75
N PRO A 3 20.44 -0.43 43.22
CA PRO A 3 20.21 -1.58 42.34
C PRO A 3 18.96 -1.39 41.47
N THR A 4 17.95 -0.66 41.96
CA THR A 4 16.76 -0.23 41.19
C THR A 4 17.10 0.71 40.04
N PHE A 5 18.05 1.63 40.24
CA PHE A 5 18.53 2.53 39.17
C PHE A 5 19.29 1.76 38.09
N LEU A 6 20.10 0.77 38.48
CA LEU A 6 20.80 -0.11 37.53
C LEU A 6 19.83 -0.99 36.74
N ILE A 7 18.78 -1.53 37.37
CA ILE A 7 17.73 -2.31 36.70
C ILE A 7 16.96 -1.45 35.69
N LEU A 8 16.62 -0.20 36.06
CA LEU A 8 15.90 0.71 35.17
C LEU A 8 16.73 1.09 33.93
N ILE A 9 18.03 1.33 34.11
CA ILE A 9 18.97 1.57 33.00
C ILE A 9 19.09 0.33 32.10
N ALA A 10 19.22 -0.86 32.69
CA ALA A 10 19.32 -2.10 31.92
C ALA A 10 18.07 -2.34 31.05
N LEU A 11 16.88 -2.03 31.58
CA LEU A 11 15.62 -2.16 30.85
C LEU A 11 15.53 -1.15 29.69
N LEU A 12 15.97 0.09 29.90
CA LEU A 12 16.00 1.12 28.85
C LEU A 12 16.96 0.74 27.71
N VAL A 13 18.14 0.23 28.03
CA VAL A 13 19.12 -0.23 27.02
C VAL A 13 18.58 -1.42 26.23
N ALA A 14 17.93 -2.39 26.90
CA ALA A 14 17.28 -3.51 26.24
C ALA A 14 16.16 -3.08 25.29
N ALA A 15 15.33 -2.12 25.72
CA ALA A 15 14.25 -1.56 24.89
C ALA A 15 14.82 -0.80 23.67
N MET A 16 15.86 0.02 23.83
CA MET A 16 16.51 0.70 22.70
C MET A 16 17.15 -0.27 21.72
N PHE A 17 17.76 -1.36 22.19
CA PHE A 17 18.35 -2.36 21.30
C PHE A 17 17.30 -3.07 20.46
N PHE A 18 16.17 -3.45 21.08
CA PHE A 18 15.04 -4.06 20.39
C PHE A 18 14.40 -3.09 19.37
N MET A 19 14.21 -1.83 19.76
CA MET A 19 13.65 -0.81 18.89
C MET A 19 14.59 -0.46 17.73
N SER A 20 15.90 -0.29 17.99
CA SER A 20 16.92 -0.03 16.96
C SER A 20 16.98 -1.13 15.90
N SER A 21 16.84 -2.40 16.30
CA SER A 21 16.77 -3.52 15.36
C SER A 21 15.54 -3.43 14.44
N ARG A 22 14.39 -3.01 14.97
CA ARG A 22 13.16 -2.81 14.18
C ARG A 22 13.25 -1.61 13.26
N THR A 23 13.81 -0.49 13.71
CA THR A 23 13.93 0.74 12.92
C THR A 23 14.92 0.59 11.77
N ARG A 24 16.05 -0.13 12.00
CA ARG A 24 17.04 -0.38 10.94
C ARG A 24 16.48 -1.19 9.78
N LYS A 25 15.57 -2.13 10.03
CA LYS A 25 14.92 -2.93 8.97
C LYS A 25 14.07 -2.05 8.05
N GLN A 26 13.27 -1.14 8.61
CA GLN A 26 12.43 -0.25 7.81
C GLN A 26 13.25 0.73 6.96
N GLN A 27 14.40 1.19 7.46
CA GLN A 27 15.29 2.07 6.70
C GLN A 27 15.97 1.34 5.53
N ARG A 28 16.35 0.07 5.73
CA ARG A 28 16.95 -0.76 4.67
C ARG A 28 15.98 -1.02 3.54
N THR A 29 14.73 -1.39 3.84
CA THR A 29 13.72 -1.65 2.81
C THR A 29 13.45 -0.41 1.94
N GLN A 30 13.44 0.78 2.52
CA GLN A 30 13.26 2.02 1.73
C GLN A 30 14.49 2.35 0.86
N GLN A 31 15.69 2.01 1.31
CA GLN A 31 16.92 2.20 0.54
C GLN A 31 17.06 1.18 -0.59
N GLU A 32 16.80 -0.10 -0.31
CA GLU A 32 16.79 -1.19 -1.29
C GLU A 32 15.75 -0.92 -2.38
N PHE A 33 14.56 -0.44 -1.99
CA PHE A 33 13.50 -0.10 -2.94
C PHE A 33 13.92 0.99 -3.92
N ARG A 34 14.48 2.10 -3.40
CA ARG A 34 15.04 3.18 -4.24
C ARG A 34 16.17 2.71 -5.16
N SER A 35 16.96 1.73 -4.71
CA SER A 35 18.09 1.19 -5.49
C SER A 35 17.63 0.25 -6.62
N SER A 36 16.45 -0.36 -6.48
CA SER A 36 15.89 -1.29 -7.47
C SER A 36 15.24 -0.59 -8.68
N LEU A 37 14.83 0.67 -8.51
CA LEU A 37 14.13 1.44 -9.52
C LEU A 37 15.12 2.14 -10.46
N GLY A 38 15.59 1.41 -11.46
CA GLY A 38 16.37 1.96 -12.57
C GLY A 38 15.51 2.24 -13.81
N PRO A 39 15.96 3.13 -14.73
CA PRO A 39 15.35 3.29 -16.04
C PRO A 39 15.28 1.96 -16.80
N GLY A 40 14.18 1.72 -17.52
CA GLY A 40 13.91 0.50 -18.27
C GLY A 40 13.28 -0.64 -17.45
N LYS A 41 13.07 -0.46 -16.14
CA LYS A 41 12.37 -1.45 -15.31
C LYS A 41 10.86 -1.33 -15.44
N GLU A 42 10.19 -2.48 -15.40
CA GLU A 42 8.73 -2.53 -15.35
C GLU A 42 8.25 -2.43 -13.91
N VAL A 43 7.30 -1.51 -13.69
CA VAL A 43 6.83 -1.13 -12.37
C VAL A 43 5.32 -1.15 -12.32
N MET A 44 4.80 -1.24 -11.09
CA MET A 44 3.38 -1.15 -10.78
C MET A 44 3.17 -0.06 -9.73
N THR A 45 2.25 0.88 -9.99
CA THR A 45 1.83 1.85 -8.98
C THR A 45 0.89 1.22 -7.96
N ALA A 46 0.73 1.85 -6.80
CA ALA A 46 -0.21 1.39 -5.76
C ALA A 46 -1.67 1.30 -6.24
N SER A 47 -2.06 2.08 -7.26
CA SER A 47 -3.40 2.02 -7.88
C SER A 47 -3.54 0.90 -8.93
N GLY A 48 -2.47 0.16 -9.21
CA GLY A 48 -2.47 -0.95 -10.18
C GLY A 48 -2.10 -0.54 -11.61
N MET A 49 -1.63 0.69 -11.85
CA MET A 49 -1.11 1.08 -13.17
C MET A 49 0.24 0.38 -13.40
N VAL A 50 0.42 -0.21 -14.59
CA VAL A 50 1.67 -0.85 -15.00
C VAL A 50 2.31 -0.03 -16.11
N GLY A 51 3.63 0.12 -16.05
CA GLY A 51 4.41 0.79 -17.09
C GLY A 51 5.90 0.60 -16.89
N THR A 52 6.68 1.28 -17.74
CA THR A 52 8.14 1.22 -17.72
C THR A 52 8.72 2.54 -17.26
N VAL A 53 9.73 2.49 -16.40
CA VAL A 53 10.44 3.70 -15.94
C VAL A 53 11.26 4.26 -17.10
N VAL A 54 11.09 5.54 -17.43
CA VAL A 54 11.89 6.25 -18.44
C VAL A 54 12.98 7.08 -17.78
N GLU A 55 12.63 7.77 -16.70
CA GLU A 55 13.51 8.71 -16.02
C GLU A 55 13.21 8.71 -14.52
N VAL A 56 14.24 8.85 -13.71
CA VAL A 56 14.17 8.95 -12.25
C VAL A 56 14.87 10.24 -11.85
N ASP A 57 14.15 11.14 -11.21
CA ASP A 57 14.69 12.35 -10.61
C ASP A 57 14.90 12.12 -9.11
N THR A 58 16.17 12.01 -8.71
CA THR A 58 16.56 11.80 -7.30
C THR A 58 16.55 13.07 -6.47
N ASP A 59 16.55 14.25 -7.10
CA ASP A 59 16.53 15.55 -6.42
C ASP A 59 15.10 15.90 -5.97
N THR A 60 14.10 15.53 -6.78
CA THR A 60 12.68 15.78 -6.49
C THR A 60 11.91 14.55 -6.01
N ASP A 61 12.56 13.38 -5.90
CA ASP A 61 11.94 12.10 -5.54
C ASP A 61 10.76 11.73 -6.49
N THR A 62 10.88 12.06 -7.79
CA THR A 62 9.87 11.74 -8.81
C THR A 62 10.40 10.75 -9.86
N VAL A 63 9.47 10.09 -10.53
CA VAL A 63 9.74 9.09 -11.55
C VAL A 63 8.76 9.26 -12.71
N THR A 64 9.28 9.26 -13.92
CA THR A 64 8.47 9.29 -15.14
C THR A 64 8.24 7.86 -15.62
N ILE A 65 6.97 7.49 -15.70
CA ILE A 65 6.51 6.17 -16.15
C ILE A 65 5.85 6.31 -17.52
N GLU A 66 6.26 5.45 -18.45
CA GLU A 66 5.62 5.26 -19.75
C GLU A 66 4.64 4.09 -19.72
N SER A 67 3.39 4.37 -20.08
CA SER A 67 2.34 3.36 -20.24
C SER A 67 2.52 2.59 -21.54
N ALA A 68 1.89 1.42 -21.67
CA ALA A 68 1.91 0.64 -22.92
C ALA A 68 1.38 1.40 -24.16
N SER A 69 0.57 2.44 -23.96
CA SER A 69 0.09 3.35 -25.02
C SER A 69 1.09 4.44 -25.41
N GLY A 70 2.28 4.49 -24.78
CA GLY A 70 3.29 5.54 -24.97
C GLY A 70 3.03 6.82 -24.19
N ALA A 71 1.98 6.88 -23.36
CA ALA A 71 1.71 8.03 -22.51
C ALA A 71 2.72 8.12 -21.36
N ARG A 72 3.31 9.30 -21.14
CA ARG A 72 4.24 9.57 -20.05
C ARG A 72 3.56 10.33 -18.93
N THR A 73 3.76 9.86 -17.71
CA THR A 73 3.16 10.43 -16.50
C THR A 73 4.20 10.46 -15.39
N GLU A 74 4.18 11.53 -14.61
CA GLU A 74 5.10 11.73 -13.49
C GLU A 74 4.42 11.31 -12.20
N TRP A 75 5.15 10.53 -11.40
CA TRP A 75 4.69 10.00 -10.13
C TRP A 75 5.75 10.24 -9.05
N VAL A 76 5.32 10.31 -7.80
CA VAL A 76 6.25 10.28 -6.67
C VAL A 76 6.87 8.89 -6.59
N LEU A 77 8.18 8.82 -6.34
CA LEU A 77 8.93 7.56 -6.28
C LEU A 77 8.34 6.55 -5.27
N ALA A 78 7.78 7.05 -4.16
CA ALA A 78 7.12 6.25 -3.13
C ALA A 78 5.79 5.60 -3.57
N ALA A 79 5.17 6.07 -4.67
CA ALA A 79 3.89 5.54 -5.16
C ALA A 79 4.06 4.34 -6.11
N VAL A 80 5.31 4.04 -6.48
CA VAL A 80 5.70 3.02 -7.46
C VAL A 80 6.30 1.84 -6.71
N ASN A 81 6.17 0.63 -7.25
CA ASN A 81 6.84 -0.59 -6.80
C ASN A 81 7.31 -1.42 -7.99
N GLU A 82 8.27 -2.32 -7.79
CA GLU A 82 8.61 -3.32 -8.80
C GLU A 82 7.38 -4.17 -9.13
N ARG A 83 7.17 -4.47 -10.42
CA ARG A 83 6.02 -5.27 -10.85
C ARG A 83 6.11 -6.67 -10.22
N PRO A 84 5.11 -7.11 -9.43
CA PRO A 84 5.15 -8.43 -8.83
C PRO A 84 5.09 -9.53 -9.91
N ALA A 85 5.83 -10.63 -9.74
CA ALA A 85 5.90 -11.74 -10.70
C ALA A 85 4.53 -12.30 -11.11
N ARG A 86 3.55 -12.33 -10.19
CA ARG A 86 2.16 -12.74 -10.45
C ARG A 86 1.45 -11.93 -11.53
N TYR A 87 1.90 -10.70 -11.76
CA TYR A 87 1.37 -9.81 -12.78
C TYR A 87 2.29 -9.66 -13.97
N SER A 88 3.55 -10.12 -13.89
CA SER A 88 4.47 -10.14 -15.03
C SER A 88 3.96 -11.14 -16.06
N ALA A 89 4.05 -10.79 -17.34
CA ALA A 89 3.85 -11.79 -18.38
C ALA A 89 4.88 -12.92 -18.16
N PRO A 90 4.50 -14.20 -18.29
CA PRO A 90 5.47 -15.29 -18.18
C PRO A 90 6.53 -15.07 -19.25
N ALA A 91 7.75 -14.77 -18.82
CA ALA A 91 8.91 -14.82 -19.69
C ALA A 91 9.07 -16.29 -20.15
N PRO A 92 9.46 -16.55 -21.41
CA PRO A 92 9.89 -17.89 -21.78
C PRO A 92 11.04 -18.29 -20.85
N GLU A 93 10.86 -19.43 -20.16
CA GLU A 93 11.81 -19.92 -19.17
C GLU A 93 13.19 -20.15 -19.80
N GLU A 94 14.20 -19.41 -19.33
CA GLU A 94 15.56 -19.93 -19.28
C GLU A 94 15.76 -20.49 -17.88
N THR A 95 15.91 -21.80 -17.83
CA THR A 95 16.27 -22.60 -16.67
C THR A 95 17.65 -22.21 -16.18
N ASP A 96 17.75 -21.82 -14.91
CA ASP A 96 18.95 -22.11 -14.11
C ASP A 96 18.50 -22.44 -12.69
N ASP A 97 18.65 -23.72 -12.35
CA ASP A 97 18.44 -24.30 -11.04
C ASP A 97 19.54 -23.83 -10.07
N GLU A 98 19.17 -23.39 -8.86
CA GLU A 98 19.78 -23.82 -7.58
C GLU A 98 19.06 -23.20 -6.36
N GLU A 99 18.03 -23.94 -5.92
CA GLU A 99 17.69 -24.35 -4.55
C GLU A 99 18.29 -23.60 -3.33
N ALA A 100 17.41 -23.03 -2.48
CA ALA A 100 17.38 -23.32 -1.05
C ALA A 100 16.04 -22.88 -0.40
N ALA A 101 15.34 -23.89 0.09
CA ALA A 101 13.98 -23.87 0.60
C ALA A 101 13.76 -23.05 1.89
N GLY A 102 12.54 -22.55 2.00
CA GLY A 102 11.97 -21.99 3.23
C GLY A 102 10.45 -21.83 3.15
N VAL A 103 9.75 -22.79 2.55
CA VAL A 103 8.28 -22.90 2.63
C VAL A 103 7.96 -23.33 4.07
N THR A 104 7.35 -22.44 4.84
CA THR A 104 6.52 -22.86 5.97
C THR A 104 5.09 -22.85 5.48
N GLU A 105 4.53 -24.05 5.36
CA GLU A 105 3.17 -24.29 4.97
C GLU A 105 2.15 -23.61 5.89
N GLN A 106 1.04 -23.35 5.27
CA GLN A 106 -0.15 -22.66 5.70
C GLN A 106 -1.02 -23.51 6.66
N PRO A 107 -1.92 -22.87 7.43
CA PRO A 107 -3.35 -23.01 7.13
C PRO A 107 -3.98 -21.60 7.08
N ALA A 108 -4.72 -21.10 6.08
CA ALA A 108 -5.78 -21.68 5.24
C ALA A 108 -6.84 -22.41 6.06
N THR A 109 -7.38 -21.72 7.06
CA THR A 109 -8.81 -21.87 7.34
C THR A 109 -9.56 -21.16 6.21
N ALA A 110 -9.95 -21.94 5.20
CA ALA A 110 -10.95 -21.55 4.23
C ALA A 110 -12.32 -21.60 4.91
N ASP A 111 -12.76 -20.48 5.49
CA ASP A 111 -14.17 -20.30 5.77
C ASP A 111 -14.84 -19.82 4.48
N THR A 112 -15.66 -20.70 3.91
CA THR A 112 -16.47 -20.41 2.74
C THR A 112 -17.56 -19.44 3.17
N ILE A 113 -17.40 -18.14 2.86
CA ILE A 113 -18.49 -17.17 3.03
C ILE A 113 -19.50 -17.43 1.92
N ALA A 114 -20.53 -18.20 2.24
CA ALA A 114 -21.77 -18.26 1.45
C ALA A 114 -22.34 -16.83 1.31
N PRO A 115 -22.92 -16.45 0.16
CA PRO A 115 -23.27 -15.07 -0.15
C PRO A 115 -24.52 -14.52 0.58
N ASP A 116 -24.87 -15.02 1.77
CA ASP A 116 -26.17 -14.71 2.39
C ASP A 116 -26.14 -14.41 3.90
N ALA A 117 -25.01 -13.96 4.43
CA ALA A 117 -24.92 -13.52 5.83
C ALA A 117 -23.98 -12.31 5.98
N ILE A 118 -24.34 -11.20 5.34
CA ILE A 118 -23.88 -9.88 5.79
C ILE A 118 -24.90 -9.43 6.84
N ASP A 119 -24.61 -9.65 8.11
CA ASP A 119 -25.40 -9.09 9.21
C ASP A 119 -25.04 -7.59 9.30
N VAL A 120 -25.79 -6.79 8.54
CA VAL A 120 -25.70 -5.32 8.59
C VAL A 120 -26.31 -4.91 9.92
N PRO A 121 -25.56 -4.29 10.85
CA PRO A 121 -26.15 -3.81 12.10
C PRO A 121 -27.26 -2.80 11.79
N ASP A 122 -28.46 -3.05 12.33
CA ASP A 122 -29.71 -2.27 12.13
C ASP A 122 -29.60 -0.77 12.45
N ASP A 123 -28.50 -0.32 13.07
CA ASP A 123 -28.31 1.07 13.50
C ASP A 123 -27.92 2.03 12.35
N LEU A 124 -27.56 1.52 11.17
CA LEU A 124 -27.19 2.38 10.03
C LEU A 124 -28.36 2.71 9.09
N SER A 125 -29.54 2.11 9.29
CA SER A 125 -30.73 2.36 8.48
C SER A 125 -31.48 3.65 8.84
N GLY A 126 -31.09 4.33 9.94
CA GLY A 126 -31.78 5.51 10.46
C GLY A 126 -31.25 6.87 10.00
N LEU A 127 -30.14 6.93 9.26
CA LEU A 127 -29.47 8.21 8.95
C LEU A 127 -29.80 8.80 7.57
N ASP A 128 -30.68 8.18 6.78
CA ASP A 128 -30.91 8.60 5.39
C ASP A 128 -32.27 9.28 5.10
N ASP A 129 -33.08 9.57 6.12
CA ASP A 129 -34.43 10.15 5.90
C ASP A 129 -34.60 11.63 6.33
N THR A 130 -33.55 12.30 6.85
CA THR A 130 -33.68 13.73 7.25
C THR A 130 -33.21 14.74 6.19
N SER A 131 -32.85 14.29 4.98
CA SER A 131 -32.32 15.17 3.93
C SER A 131 -33.17 15.27 2.66
N ARG A 132 -34.28 14.53 2.54
CA ARG A 132 -35.20 14.66 1.39
C ARG A 132 -36.34 15.67 1.60
N ASP A 133 -36.61 16.07 2.84
CA ASP A 133 -37.78 16.93 3.15
C ASP A 133 -37.50 18.45 3.22
N ARG A 134 -36.32 18.89 2.75
CA ARG A 134 -35.97 20.33 2.64
C ARG A 134 -36.02 20.91 1.22
N LYS A 135 -36.30 20.11 0.19
CA LYS A 135 -36.24 20.56 -1.20
C LYS A 135 -37.58 20.96 -1.83
N ASP A 136 -38.72 20.63 -1.20
CA ASP A 136 -40.05 20.92 -1.77
C ASP A 136 -40.80 22.12 -1.16
N ARG A 137 -40.14 22.96 -0.34
CA ARG A 137 -40.77 24.16 0.26
C ARG A 137 -40.19 25.48 -0.23
N ARG A 138 -39.56 25.53 -1.41
CA ARG A 138 -39.00 26.79 -1.95
C ARG A 138 -39.41 27.14 -3.38
N ASP A 139 -40.45 26.53 -3.94
CA ASP A 139 -40.91 26.84 -5.30
C ASP A 139 -42.42 27.08 -5.35
N GLY A 140 -42.89 28.12 -4.65
CA GLY A 140 -44.27 28.56 -4.78
C GLY A 140 -44.65 29.63 -3.78
N GLU A 141 -44.22 30.88 -4.01
CA GLU A 141 -44.98 32.09 -3.67
C GLU A 141 -44.22 33.35 -4.15
N THR A 142 -44.30 33.70 -5.43
CA THR A 142 -44.30 35.11 -5.86
C THR A 142 -45.03 35.24 -7.19
N ASP A 143 -46.36 35.35 -7.15
CA ASP A 143 -47.11 36.04 -8.18
C ASP A 143 -48.16 36.96 -7.53
N GLY A 144 -48.25 38.19 -8.05
CA GLY A 144 -49.38 39.10 -7.84
C GLY A 144 -49.36 40.00 -6.59
N LYS A 145 -48.78 41.20 -6.71
CA LYS A 145 -49.51 42.48 -6.87
C LYS A 145 -48.60 43.70 -6.69
#